data_AF-A0A165B260-F1
#
_entry.id   AF-A0A165B260-F1
#
_cell.length_a   1.000
_cell.length_b   1.000
_cell.length_c   1.000
_cell.angle_alpha   90.00
_cell.angle_beta   90.00
_cell.angle_gamma   90.00
#
_symmetry.space_group_name_H-M   'P 1'
#
loop_
_entity.id
_entity.type
_entity.pdbx_description
1 polymer ?
#
loop_
_entity_poly.entity_id
_entity_poly.type
_entity_poly.pdbx_seq_one_letter_code
_entity_poly.pdbx_strand_id
1 'polypeptide(L)'
;MGGAVRDALLGRLKDNPDLDLTVPRGAIQLCRQLASRWGGTVVVLDQARDMGRLVHGPWTVDVAAWDGATMEADLWRRDFSLNAMAYHLRRRTFHDPCGGLQDLVLRRLRCVAAANLAADPLRVLRAYRLAAELECTIEERTRQWLQQEAPKLGLVASERVLAELERLCGAPQAHHWLIETGTVLQTWLPMVRPWPGLKCLSHRLARALDLERKSLAGQLALARLSGVLGAQSAVERLGCSRRRQRQWQRLNHWRQVWAASMARLTEDQQVQLHLDLTTDLPALLLVLLAQNRLSLEEAKMWLYRWQDPADSLCHPHCPLSGHRLQEALSLSPSPRLGALMAFLRHENAFGRLAAHDEASILDSARQWLQQAADSRQMPGRKKPESS
;
A
#
# COMPACT_ATOMS: atom_id res chain seq x y z
N MET A 1 -21.49 14.23 -11.63
CA MET A 1 -20.39 15.11 -12.09
C MET A 1 -19.07 14.42 -11.77
N GLY A 2 -17.91 15.04 -12.00
CA GLY A 2 -16.65 14.53 -11.43
C GLY A 2 -16.11 13.27 -12.11
N GLY A 3 -15.53 12.38 -11.30
CA GLY A 3 -14.84 11.17 -11.76
C GLY A 3 -15.77 10.23 -12.54
N ALA A 4 -17.03 10.10 -12.14
CA ALA A 4 -18.00 9.26 -12.86
C ALA A 4 -18.22 9.70 -14.32
N VAL A 5 -18.27 11.01 -14.57
CA VAL A 5 -18.43 11.55 -15.94
C VAL A 5 -17.18 11.27 -16.77
N ARG A 6 -15.99 11.51 -16.20
CA ARG A 6 -14.71 11.21 -16.83
C ARG A 6 -14.57 9.72 -17.14
N ASP A 7 -14.89 8.86 -16.20
CA ASP A 7 -14.74 7.41 -16.34
C ASP A 7 -15.76 6.85 -17.34
N ALA A 8 -16.97 7.43 -17.43
CA ALA A 8 -17.92 7.13 -18.49
C ALA A 8 -17.36 7.50 -19.88
N LEU A 9 -16.78 8.70 -20.03
CA LEU A 9 -16.15 9.13 -21.29
C LEU A 9 -14.96 8.24 -21.70
N LEU A 10 -14.25 7.67 -20.72
CA LEU A 10 -13.16 6.72 -20.96
C LEU A 10 -13.62 5.28 -21.19
N GLY A 11 -14.92 4.98 -21.10
CA GLY A 11 -15.44 3.60 -21.15
C GLY A 11 -14.98 2.73 -19.97
N ARG A 12 -14.70 3.34 -18.82
CA ARG A 12 -14.19 2.70 -17.58
C ARG A 12 -15.21 2.68 -16.45
N LEU A 13 -16.46 3.08 -16.72
CA LEU A 13 -17.51 3.06 -15.71
C LEU A 13 -17.79 1.62 -15.30
N LYS A 14 -17.72 1.34 -14.00
CA LYS A 14 -18.03 0.02 -13.43
C LYS A 14 -19.54 -0.26 -13.53
N ASP A 15 -19.96 -1.49 -13.26
CA ASP A 15 -21.38 -1.85 -13.20
C ASP A 15 -22.13 -1.07 -12.10
N ASN A 16 -21.49 -0.94 -10.93
CA ASN A 16 -22.00 -0.18 -9.78
C ASN A 16 -20.97 0.90 -9.40
N PRO A 17 -20.86 2.00 -10.18
CA PRO A 17 -19.90 3.06 -9.91
C PRO A 17 -20.33 3.88 -8.68
N ASP A 18 -19.36 4.46 -7.98
CA ASP A 18 -19.64 5.52 -7.01
C ASP A 18 -20.13 6.75 -7.78
N LEU A 19 -21.36 7.18 -7.52
CA LEU A 19 -22.00 8.27 -8.25
C LEU A 19 -21.92 9.57 -7.46
N ASP A 20 -21.24 10.56 -8.04
CA ASP A 20 -21.23 11.94 -7.52
C ASP A 20 -22.36 12.75 -8.16
N LEU A 21 -23.42 13.02 -7.41
CA LEU A 21 -24.53 13.89 -7.81
C LEU A 21 -24.40 15.25 -7.13
N THR A 22 -24.74 16.30 -7.87
CA THR A 22 -24.87 17.63 -7.28
C THR A 22 -26.22 18.24 -7.57
N VAL A 23 -26.72 19.00 -6.61
CA VAL A 23 -28.02 19.67 -6.67
C VAL A 23 -27.88 21.12 -6.22
N PRO A 24 -28.79 22.03 -6.61
CA PRO A 24 -28.71 23.42 -6.14
C PRO A 24 -28.75 23.56 -4.61
N ARG A 25 -29.55 22.73 -3.94
CA ARG A 25 -29.74 22.68 -2.48
C ARG A 25 -30.53 21.44 -2.07
N GLY A 26 -30.53 21.11 -0.78
CA GLY A 26 -31.34 20.05 -0.20
C GLY A 26 -30.78 18.65 -0.48
N ALA A 27 -29.47 18.52 -0.58
CA ALA A 27 -28.81 17.25 -0.89
C ALA A 27 -29.05 16.18 0.18
N ILE A 28 -28.91 16.51 1.47
CA ILE A 28 -29.18 15.57 2.57
C ILE A 28 -30.67 15.17 2.57
N GLN A 29 -31.56 16.12 2.31
CA GLN A 29 -32.99 15.86 2.20
C GLN A 29 -33.29 14.92 1.03
N LEU A 30 -32.64 15.13 -0.11
CA LEU A 30 -32.77 14.26 -1.27
C LEU A 30 -32.29 12.82 -0.95
N CYS A 31 -31.16 12.66 -0.26
CA CYS A 31 -30.72 11.32 0.18
C CYS A 31 -31.78 10.63 1.04
N ARG A 32 -32.41 11.35 1.98
CA ARG A 32 -33.49 10.80 2.82
C ARG A 32 -34.72 10.42 2.02
N GLN A 33 -35.11 11.22 1.04
CA GLN A 33 -36.24 10.92 0.14
C GLN A 33 -35.96 9.67 -0.71
N LEU A 34 -34.75 9.56 -1.26
CA LEU A 34 -34.32 8.41 -2.05
C LEU A 34 -34.29 7.13 -1.19
N ALA A 35 -33.71 7.20 0.02
CA ALA A 35 -33.71 6.09 0.96
C ALA A 35 -35.13 5.64 1.37
N SER A 36 -36.05 6.59 1.56
CA SER A 36 -37.45 6.26 1.89
C SER A 36 -38.17 5.56 0.74
N ARG A 37 -37.83 5.91 -0.51
CA ARG A 37 -38.48 5.35 -1.70
C ARG A 37 -37.89 4.01 -2.13
N TRP A 38 -36.58 3.84 -2.02
CA TRP A 38 -35.86 2.67 -2.56
C TRP A 38 -35.20 1.82 -1.49
N GLY A 39 -35.24 2.23 -0.23
CA GLY A 39 -34.45 1.63 0.84
C GLY A 39 -32.98 2.08 0.80
N GLY A 40 -32.23 1.78 1.85
CA GLY A 40 -30.81 2.11 1.98
C GLY A 40 -30.49 2.96 3.20
N THR A 41 -29.21 3.14 3.46
CA THR A 41 -28.68 3.86 4.63
C THR A 41 -28.19 5.24 4.20
N VAL A 42 -28.65 6.28 4.88
CA VAL A 42 -28.17 7.65 4.67
C VAL A 42 -27.10 7.98 5.69
N VAL A 43 -25.95 8.44 5.21
CA VAL A 43 -24.86 8.97 6.03
C VAL A 43 -24.71 10.46 5.74
N VAL A 44 -24.79 11.30 6.76
CA VAL A 44 -24.50 12.74 6.62
C VAL A 44 -22.98 12.89 6.60
N LEU A 45 -22.43 13.40 5.50
CA LEU A 45 -21.00 13.60 5.34
C LEU A 45 -20.55 14.95 5.88
N ASP A 46 -21.30 16.00 5.55
CA ASP A 46 -21.04 17.36 6.01
C ASP A 46 -22.37 18.11 6.06
N GLN A 47 -22.81 18.46 7.27
CA GLN A 47 -24.07 19.17 7.45
C GLN A 47 -23.98 20.64 7.02
N ALA A 48 -22.82 21.28 7.20
CA ALA A 48 -22.63 22.69 6.88
C ALA A 48 -22.58 22.92 5.36
N ARG A 49 -22.03 21.96 4.61
CA ARG A 49 -21.97 22.00 3.14
C ARG A 49 -23.15 21.31 2.45
N ASP A 50 -24.14 20.83 3.20
CA ASP A 50 -25.27 20.04 2.71
C ASP A 50 -24.77 18.90 1.80
N MET A 51 -24.06 17.94 2.40
CA MET A 51 -23.55 16.76 1.73
C MET A 51 -23.99 15.48 2.44
N GLY A 52 -24.56 14.56 1.68
CA GLY A 52 -25.01 13.26 2.18
C GLY A 52 -24.61 12.13 1.24
N ARG A 53 -24.48 10.93 1.80
CA ARG A 53 -24.24 9.69 1.07
C ARG A 53 -25.42 8.76 1.24
N LEU A 54 -25.91 8.21 0.14
CA LEU A 54 -26.87 7.11 0.13
C LEU A 54 -26.12 5.82 -0.20
N VAL A 55 -26.23 4.82 0.69
CA VAL A 55 -25.75 3.47 0.45
C VAL A 55 -26.94 2.56 0.21
N HIS A 56 -27.02 1.95 -0.97
CA HIS A 56 -28.11 1.04 -1.36
C HIS A 56 -27.53 -0.22 -2.01
N GLY A 57 -27.41 -1.30 -1.24
CA GLY A 57 -26.74 -2.51 -1.70
C GLY A 57 -25.29 -2.23 -2.11
N PRO A 58 -24.87 -2.56 -3.35
CA PRO A 58 -23.52 -2.26 -3.84
C PRO A 58 -23.33 -0.81 -4.33
N TRP A 59 -24.39 0.01 -4.32
CA TRP A 59 -24.34 1.39 -4.81
C TRP A 59 -24.03 2.36 -3.70
N THR A 60 -23.10 3.28 -4.00
CA THR A 60 -22.85 4.47 -3.19
C THR A 60 -23.11 5.70 -4.04
N VAL A 61 -24.00 6.56 -3.55
CA VAL A 61 -24.36 7.82 -4.21
C VAL A 61 -24.07 8.98 -3.28
N ASP A 62 -23.05 9.76 -3.62
CA ASP A 62 -22.74 11.01 -2.93
C ASP A 62 -23.56 12.13 -3.55
N VAL A 63 -24.30 12.85 -2.71
CA VAL A 63 -25.12 14.00 -3.12
C VAL A 63 -24.63 15.21 -2.36
N ALA A 64 -24.23 16.25 -3.09
CA ALA A 64 -23.79 17.52 -2.53
C ALA A 64 -24.58 18.71 -3.09
N ALA A 65 -24.81 19.73 -2.28
CA ALA A 65 -25.24 21.02 -2.79
C ALA A 65 -24.13 21.64 -3.67
N TRP A 66 -24.50 22.54 -4.59
CA TRP A 66 -23.53 23.28 -5.40
C TRP A 66 -22.64 24.15 -4.52
N ASP A 67 -21.33 24.09 -4.74
CA ASP A 67 -20.38 25.03 -4.13
C ASP A 67 -20.37 26.36 -4.92
N GLY A 68 -21.44 27.13 -4.74
CA GLY A 68 -21.67 28.40 -5.42
C GLY A 68 -23.12 28.59 -5.89
N ALA A 69 -23.38 29.70 -6.57
CA ALA A 69 -24.74 30.04 -7.02
C ALA A 69 -25.23 29.19 -8.21
N THR A 70 -24.31 28.61 -8.98
CA THR A 70 -24.64 27.85 -10.19
C THR A 70 -23.80 26.56 -10.30
N MET A 71 -24.26 25.63 -11.14
CA MET A 71 -23.50 24.43 -11.49
C MET A 71 -22.13 24.79 -12.08
N GLU A 72 -22.07 25.80 -12.95
CA GLU A 72 -20.82 26.27 -13.53
C GLU A 72 -19.85 26.77 -12.44
N ALA A 73 -20.34 27.51 -11.44
CA ALA A 73 -19.52 27.96 -10.31
C ALA A 73 -18.96 26.79 -9.50
N ASP A 74 -19.75 25.74 -9.28
CA ASP A 74 -19.28 24.49 -8.64
C ASP A 74 -18.14 23.82 -9.44
N LEU A 75 -18.30 23.75 -10.77
CA LEU A 75 -17.28 23.17 -11.66
C LEU A 75 -15.95 23.95 -11.59
N TRP A 76 -16.01 25.28 -11.52
CA TRP A 76 -14.82 26.13 -11.39
C TRP A 76 -14.06 26.00 -10.07
N ARG A 77 -14.67 25.44 -9.01
CA ARG A 77 -14.00 25.19 -7.70
C ARG A 77 -13.36 23.81 -7.57
N ARG A 78 -13.54 22.96 -8.59
CA ARG A 78 -12.96 21.61 -8.60
C ARG A 78 -11.45 21.62 -8.79
N ASP A 79 -10.86 20.48 -8.47
CA ASP A 79 -9.43 20.26 -8.48
C ASP A 79 -8.83 20.37 -9.89
N PHE A 80 -9.26 19.51 -10.81
CA PHE A 80 -8.69 19.40 -12.16
C PHE A 80 -9.77 19.47 -13.23
N SER A 81 -9.43 20.02 -14.38
CA SER A 81 -10.33 20.19 -15.52
C SER A 81 -11.03 18.87 -15.90
N LEU A 82 -10.29 17.76 -15.93
CA LEU A 82 -10.81 16.42 -16.21
C LEU A 82 -11.82 15.88 -15.17
N ASN A 83 -11.95 16.52 -14.01
CA ASN A 83 -13.00 16.24 -13.01
C ASN A 83 -14.02 17.40 -12.94
N ALA A 84 -13.81 18.49 -13.66
CA ALA A 84 -14.67 19.66 -13.70
C ALA A 84 -15.69 19.58 -14.86
N MET A 85 -16.24 18.38 -15.08
CA MET A 85 -17.27 18.11 -16.09
C MET A 85 -18.57 17.60 -15.45
N ALA A 86 -19.68 17.83 -16.13
CA ALA A 86 -21.01 17.46 -15.67
C ALA A 86 -21.87 16.87 -16.79
N TYR A 87 -22.76 15.96 -16.40
CA TYR A 87 -23.84 15.49 -17.23
C TYR A 87 -25.15 15.73 -16.50
N HIS A 88 -26.04 16.53 -17.08
CA HIS A 88 -27.30 16.90 -16.46
C HIS A 88 -28.35 15.82 -16.73
N LEU A 89 -28.70 15.02 -15.72
CA LEU A 89 -29.58 13.86 -15.88
C LEU A 89 -30.96 14.16 -16.49
N ARG A 90 -31.63 15.25 -16.07
CA ARG A 90 -32.96 15.59 -16.60
C ARG A 90 -32.93 16.16 -18.04
N ARG A 91 -32.04 17.12 -18.29
CA ARG A 91 -31.90 17.78 -19.61
C ARG A 91 -31.12 16.94 -20.62
N ARG A 92 -30.40 15.92 -20.17
CA ARG A 92 -29.52 15.06 -20.97
C ARG A 92 -28.42 15.84 -21.69
N THR A 93 -27.96 16.94 -21.08
CA THR A 93 -26.93 17.83 -21.63
C THR A 93 -25.58 17.61 -20.93
N PHE A 94 -24.51 17.66 -21.71
CA PHE A 94 -23.14 17.65 -21.22
C PHE A 94 -22.62 19.08 -21.02
N HIS A 95 -21.90 19.33 -19.92
CA HIS A 95 -21.34 20.63 -19.59
C HIS A 95 -19.85 20.48 -19.21
N ASP A 96 -19.01 21.26 -19.88
CA ASP A 96 -17.57 21.31 -19.65
C ASP A 96 -17.04 22.75 -19.80
N PRO A 97 -17.26 23.63 -18.80
CA PRO A 97 -16.79 25.01 -18.85
C PRO A 97 -15.27 25.13 -18.67
N CYS A 98 -14.61 24.10 -18.16
CA CYS A 98 -13.19 24.11 -17.83
C CYS A 98 -12.31 23.49 -18.93
N GLY A 99 -12.90 22.91 -19.99
CA GLY A 99 -12.16 22.24 -21.06
C GLY A 99 -11.54 20.89 -20.65
N GLY A 100 -12.18 20.20 -19.73
CA GLY A 100 -11.80 18.87 -19.24
C GLY A 100 -11.80 17.79 -20.31
N LEU A 101 -12.72 17.86 -21.29
CA LEU A 101 -12.80 16.90 -22.39
C LEU A 101 -11.56 17.00 -23.29
N GLN A 102 -11.14 18.21 -23.63
CA GLN A 102 -9.93 18.43 -24.42
C GLN A 102 -8.69 17.96 -23.66
N ASP A 103 -8.62 18.22 -22.36
CA ASP A 103 -7.52 17.75 -21.51
C ASP A 103 -7.48 16.22 -21.39
N LEU A 104 -8.64 15.57 -21.37
CA LEU A 104 -8.75 14.12 -21.38
C LEU A 104 -8.22 13.52 -22.69
N VAL A 105 -8.57 14.12 -23.83
CA VAL A 105 -8.07 13.73 -25.16
C VAL A 105 -6.54 13.89 -25.24
N LEU A 106 -6.02 15.00 -24.72
CA LEU A 106 -4.58 15.30 -24.71
C LEU A 106 -3.79 14.55 -23.63
N ARG A 107 -4.46 13.76 -22.77
CA ARG A 107 -3.88 13.15 -21.56
C ARG A 107 -3.10 14.16 -20.72
N ARG A 108 -3.70 15.33 -20.48
CA ARG A 108 -3.11 16.43 -19.73
C ARG A 108 -3.86 16.63 -18.42
N LEU A 109 -3.14 16.61 -17.31
CA LEU A 109 -3.68 17.02 -16.01
C LEU A 109 -3.44 18.52 -15.82
N ARG A 110 -4.53 19.28 -15.81
CA ARG A 110 -4.54 20.72 -15.58
C ARG A 110 -5.41 21.07 -14.37
N CYS A 111 -4.86 21.83 -13.44
CA CYS A 111 -5.60 22.38 -12.31
C CYS A 111 -6.51 23.51 -12.79
N VAL A 112 -7.74 23.58 -12.26
CA VAL A 112 -8.72 24.59 -12.66
C VAL A 112 -8.27 26.00 -12.22
N ALA A 113 -7.80 26.13 -10.98
CA ALA A 113 -7.27 27.38 -10.43
C ALA A 113 -6.31 27.11 -9.27
N ALA A 114 -5.32 27.99 -9.04
CA ALA A 114 -4.40 27.87 -7.91
C ALA A 114 -5.13 27.88 -6.55
N ALA A 115 -6.16 28.72 -6.41
CA ALA A 115 -6.97 28.82 -5.20
C ALA A 115 -7.64 27.48 -4.80
N ASN A 116 -7.93 26.64 -5.80
CA ASN A 116 -8.54 25.33 -5.58
C ASN A 116 -7.57 24.36 -4.90
N LEU A 117 -6.25 24.49 -5.09
CA LEU A 117 -5.25 23.71 -4.37
C LEU A 117 -5.06 24.25 -2.94
N ALA A 118 -5.06 25.57 -2.77
CA ALA A 118 -4.96 26.19 -1.45
C ALA A 118 -6.13 25.85 -0.53
N ALA A 119 -7.34 25.68 -1.09
CA ALA A 119 -8.54 25.30 -0.34
C ALA A 119 -8.52 23.85 0.17
N ASP A 120 -7.83 22.94 -0.53
CA ASP A 120 -7.63 21.56 -0.09
C ASP A 120 -6.23 21.07 -0.53
N PRO A 121 -5.20 21.24 0.31
CA PRO A 121 -3.83 20.88 -0.03
C PRO A 121 -3.64 19.41 -0.38
N LEU A 122 -4.57 18.51 0.00
CA LEU A 122 -4.53 17.10 -0.40
C LEU A 122 -4.57 16.96 -1.94
N ARG A 123 -5.13 17.94 -2.65
CA ARG A 123 -5.16 17.98 -4.12
C ARG A 123 -3.77 17.92 -4.74
N VAL A 124 -2.71 18.31 -4.00
CA VAL A 124 -1.32 18.13 -4.45
C VAL A 124 -1.00 16.66 -4.72
N LEU A 125 -1.27 15.78 -3.75
CA LEU A 125 -1.03 14.33 -3.91
C LEU A 125 -2.03 13.70 -4.87
N ARG A 126 -3.26 14.21 -4.87
CA ARG A 126 -4.30 13.79 -5.80
C ARG A 126 -3.90 14.06 -7.26
N ALA A 127 -3.14 15.11 -7.53
CA ALA A 127 -2.60 15.39 -8.86
C ALA A 127 -1.71 14.26 -9.35
N TYR A 128 -0.69 13.89 -8.55
CA TYR A 128 0.21 12.79 -8.87
C TYR A 128 -0.52 11.47 -9.01
N ARG A 129 -1.49 11.19 -8.12
CA ARG A 129 -2.33 10.00 -8.22
C ARG A 129 -3.11 9.97 -9.54
N LEU A 130 -3.82 11.04 -9.89
CA LEU A 130 -4.61 11.08 -11.12
C LEU A 130 -3.74 11.02 -12.37
N ALA A 131 -2.57 11.68 -12.37
CA ALA A 131 -1.60 11.57 -13.45
C ALA A 131 -1.11 10.12 -13.61
N ALA A 132 -0.89 9.40 -12.51
CA ALA A 132 -0.48 8.00 -12.52
C ALA A 132 -1.61 7.03 -12.95
N GLU A 133 -2.85 7.28 -12.51
CA GLU A 133 -4.03 6.43 -12.79
C GLU A 133 -4.53 6.60 -14.23
N LEU A 134 -4.52 7.83 -14.75
CA LEU A 134 -5.04 8.17 -16.07
C LEU A 134 -3.95 8.23 -17.15
N GLU A 135 -2.69 7.98 -16.78
CA GLU A 135 -1.54 8.05 -17.67
C GLU A 135 -1.39 9.44 -18.33
N CYS A 136 -1.68 10.49 -17.55
CA CYS A 136 -1.59 11.87 -17.98
C CYS A 136 -0.23 12.48 -17.67
N THR A 137 0.16 13.49 -18.43
CA THR A 137 1.23 14.42 -18.09
C THR A 137 0.67 15.59 -17.29
N ILE A 138 1.43 16.12 -16.33
CA ILE A 138 1.02 17.31 -15.57
C ILE A 138 1.45 18.54 -16.35
N GLU A 139 0.52 19.46 -16.60
CA GLU A 139 0.82 20.76 -17.23
C GLU A 139 1.83 21.55 -16.38
N GLU A 140 2.79 22.22 -17.03
CA GLU A 140 3.87 22.94 -16.34
C GLU A 140 3.38 23.97 -15.32
N ARG A 141 2.37 24.77 -15.67
CA ARG A 141 1.76 25.74 -14.73
C ARG A 141 1.13 25.04 -13.53
N THR A 142 0.46 23.91 -13.78
CA THR A 142 -0.11 23.08 -12.72
C THR A 142 1.00 22.55 -11.81
N ARG A 143 2.09 22.03 -12.37
CA ARG A 143 3.26 21.55 -11.60
C ARG A 143 3.84 22.63 -10.69
N GLN A 144 3.99 23.86 -11.18
CA GLN A 144 4.45 24.99 -10.37
C GLN A 144 3.55 25.25 -9.17
N TRP A 145 2.23 25.24 -9.36
CA TRP A 145 1.28 25.39 -8.25
C TRP A 145 1.33 24.23 -7.25
N LEU A 146 1.52 22.98 -7.72
CA LEU A 146 1.69 21.83 -6.83
C LEU A 146 2.90 22.00 -5.90
N GLN A 147 4.02 22.51 -6.43
CA GLN A 147 5.22 22.78 -5.64
C GLN A 147 5.02 23.92 -4.62
N GLN A 148 4.31 24.97 -5.01
CA GLN A 148 4.01 26.10 -4.12
C GLN A 148 3.10 25.70 -2.95
N GLU A 149 2.13 24.81 -3.20
CA GLU A 149 1.15 24.37 -2.21
C GLU A 149 1.62 23.16 -1.39
N ALA A 150 2.70 22.48 -1.81
CA ALA A 150 3.27 21.30 -1.14
C ALA A 150 3.50 21.48 0.38
N PRO A 151 4.05 22.59 0.90
CA PRO A 151 4.28 22.76 2.34
C PRO A 151 2.99 22.70 3.18
N LYS A 152 1.84 23.03 2.58
CA LYS A 152 0.53 23.01 3.26
C LYS A 152 -0.02 21.58 3.44
N LEU A 153 0.63 20.56 2.88
CA LEU A 153 0.26 19.17 3.13
C LEU A 153 0.29 18.81 4.62
N GLY A 154 1.10 19.48 5.43
CA GLY A 154 1.12 19.30 6.87
C GLY A 154 -0.16 19.72 7.62
N LEU A 155 -1.06 20.47 6.95
CA LEU A 155 -2.37 20.84 7.49
C LEU A 155 -3.43 19.77 7.24
N VAL A 156 -3.13 18.77 6.41
CA VAL A 156 -4.07 17.71 6.05
C VAL A 156 -3.92 16.54 7.02
N ALA A 157 -5.04 15.91 7.38
CA ALA A 157 -5.05 14.69 8.18
C ALA A 157 -4.13 13.62 7.56
N SER A 158 -3.25 13.06 8.39
CA SER A 158 -2.19 12.14 7.99
C SER A 158 -2.70 10.88 7.26
N GLU A 159 -3.88 10.41 7.65
CA GLU A 159 -4.58 9.26 7.12
C GLU A 159 -5.08 9.51 5.70
N ARG A 160 -5.49 10.75 5.39
CA ARG A 160 -5.89 11.15 4.04
C ARG A 160 -4.68 11.21 3.12
N VAL A 161 -3.54 11.69 3.62
CA VAL A 161 -2.27 11.69 2.88
C VAL A 161 -1.84 10.26 2.60
N LEU A 162 -1.86 9.38 3.61
CA LEU A 162 -1.54 7.96 3.44
C LEU A 162 -2.44 7.29 2.40
N ALA A 163 -3.74 7.52 2.46
CA ALA A 163 -4.70 6.94 1.52
C ALA A 163 -4.41 7.36 0.06
N GLU A 164 -4.08 8.63 -0.18
CA GLU A 164 -3.69 9.11 -1.50
C GLU A 164 -2.37 8.49 -1.98
N LEU A 165 -1.37 8.35 -1.08
CA LEU A 165 -0.10 7.72 -1.40
C LEU A 165 -0.22 6.22 -1.72
N GLU A 166 -1.08 5.49 -1.00
CA GLU A 166 -1.33 4.08 -1.24
C GLU A 166 -1.99 3.86 -2.61
N ARG A 167 -2.98 4.70 -2.94
CA ARG A 167 -3.62 4.65 -4.26
C ARG A 167 -2.64 5.03 -5.38
N LEU A 168 -1.82 6.07 -5.17
CA LEU A 168 -0.75 6.42 -6.11
C LEU A 168 0.19 5.24 -6.31
N CYS A 169 0.67 4.59 -5.25
CA CYS A 169 1.58 3.45 -5.36
C CYS A 169 0.95 2.25 -6.07
N GLY A 170 -0.38 2.09 -5.99
CA GLY A 170 -1.12 1.07 -6.75
C GLY A 170 -1.38 1.42 -8.23
N ALA A 171 -1.10 2.66 -8.67
CA ALA A 171 -1.46 3.12 -10.01
C ALA A 171 -0.53 2.59 -11.12
N PRO A 172 -1.01 2.48 -12.38
CA PRO A 172 -0.23 1.98 -13.51
C PRO A 172 1.10 2.72 -13.74
N GLN A 173 1.04 4.05 -13.79
CA GLN A 173 2.19 4.91 -14.06
C GLN A 173 2.79 5.52 -12.79
N ALA A 174 2.60 4.89 -11.62
CA ALA A 174 3.10 5.42 -10.35
C ALA A 174 4.59 5.77 -10.42
N HIS A 175 5.40 4.84 -10.91
CA HIS A 175 6.87 4.94 -11.03
C HIS A 175 7.39 6.21 -11.73
N HIS A 176 6.59 6.86 -12.59
CA HIS A 176 6.95 8.14 -13.20
C HIS A 176 6.86 9.32 -12.22
N TRP A 177 5.96 9.25 -11.23
CA TRP A 177 5.61 10.35 -10.34
C TRP A 177 6.17 10.18 -8.93
N LEU A 178 6.53 8.97 -8.51
CA LEU A 178 6.95 8.68 -7.12
C LEU A 178 8.15 9.50 -6.62
N ILE A 179 9.12 9.82 -7.49
CA ILE A 179 10.26 10.65 -7.10
C ILE A 179 9.81 12.09 -6.85
N GLU A 180 9.04 12.67 -7.78
CA GLU A 180 8.52 14.02 -7.63
C GLU A 180 7.58 14.13 -6.42
N THR A 181 6.71 13.13 -6.21
CA THR A 181 5.88 13.03 -5.01
C THR A 181 6.72 12.94 -3.73
N GLY A 182 7.81 12.16 -3.74
CA GLY A 182 8.73 12.09 -2.60
C GLY A 182 9.40 13.44 -2.30
N THR A 183 9.79 14.20 -3.32
CA THR A 183 10.32 15.56 -3.18
C THR A 183 9.28 16.53 -2.61
N VAL A 184 8.04 16.46 -3.09
CA VAL A 184 6.92 17.22 -2.54
C VAL A 184 6.69 16.90 -1.06
N LEU A 185 6.69 15.61 -0.70
CA LEU A 185 6.54 15.17 0.70
C LEU A 185 7.68 15.64 1.60
N GLN A 186 8.91 15.80 1.09
CA GLN A 186 10.04 16.28 1.89
C GLN A 186 9.81 17.66 2.52
N THR A 187 8.97 18.50 1.90
CA THR A 187 8.63 19.83 2.44
C THR A 187 7.94 19.76 3.81
N TRP A 188 7.21 18.68 4.08
CA TRP A 188 6.50 18.43 5.34
C TRP A 188 7.13 17.29 6.17
N LEU A 189 7.68 16.28 5.51
CA LEU A 189 8.35 15.12 6.08
C LEU A 189 9.83 15.09 5.66
N PRO A 190 10.71 15.87 6.30
CA PRO A 190 12.12 15.99 5.89
C PRO A 190 12.93 14.69 5.95
N MET A 191 12.39 13.62 6.53
CA MET A 191 13.00 12.28 6.58
C MET A 191 12.67 11.42 5.34
N VAL A 192 11.71 11.84 4.51
CA VAL A 192 11.34 11.14 3.28
C VAL A 192 12.50 11.19 2.29
N ARG A 193 12.89 10.05 1.74
CA ARG A 193 14.04 9.93 0.82
C ARG A 193 13.65 9.02 -0.34
N PRO A 194 13.03 9.55 -1.41
CA PRO A 194 12.76 8.76 -2.59
C PRO A 194 14.09 8.36 -3.21
N TRP A 195 14.29 7.07 -3.43
CA TRP A 195 15.53 6.56 -4.02
C TRP A 195 15.37 6.38 -5.55
N PRO A 196 16.46 6.49 -6.34
CA PRO A 196 16.36 6.56 -7.80
C PRO A 196 15.67 5.36 -8.47
N GLY A 197 15.81 4.15 -7.91
CA GLY A 197 15.24 2.92 -8.49
C GLY A 197 13.71 2.83 -8.44
N LEU A 198 13.02 3.79 -7.81
CA LEU A 198 11.55 3.89 -7.88
C LEU A 198 11.02 3.91 -9.33
N LYS A 199 11.79 4.48 -10.28
CA LYS A 199 11.44 4.49 -11.71
C LYS A 199 11.39 3.08 -12.31
N CYS A 200 12.10 2.12 -11.73
CA CYS A 200 12.17 0.75 -12.23
C CYS A 200 11.00 -0.12 -11.73
N LEU A 201 10.33 0.28 -10.65
CA LEU A 201 9.17 -0.41 -10.06
C LEU A 201 7.90 -0.23 -10.90
N SER A 202 7.94 -0.68 -12.15
CA SER A 202 6.82 -0.63 -13.11
C SER A 202 5.98 -1.91 -13.05
N HIS A 203 4.75 -1.87 -13.58
CA HIS A 203 3.98 -3.09 -13.80
C HIS A 203 4.65 -4.04 -14.77
N ARG A 204 5.52 -3.55 -15.67
CA ARG A 204 6.30 -4.40 -16.58
C ARG A 204 7.29 -5.27 -15.81
N LEU A 205 8.05 -4.69 -14.89
CA LEU A 205 8.96 -5.45 -14.02
C LEU A 205 8.19 -6.49 -13.21
N ALA A 206 7.07 -6.06 -12.64
CA ALA A 206 6.27 -6.90 -11.79
C ALA A 206 5.62 -8.08 -12.56
N ARG A 207 5.23 -7.86 -13.83
CA ARG A 207 4.80 -8.93 -14.75
C ARG A 207 5.94 -9.86 -15.17
N ALA A 208 7.18 -9.37 -15.27
CA ALA A 208 8.33 -10.20 -15.62
C ALA A 208 8.67 -11.25 -14.54
N LEU A 209 8.16 -11.06 -13.32
CA LEU A 209 8.24 -11.98 -12.20
C LEU A 209 7.06 -12.95 -12.09
N ASP A 210 6.15 -12.94 -13.06
CA ASP A 210 4.95 -13.79 -13.11
C ASP A 210 4.09 -13.77 -11.83
N LEU A 211 4.08 -12.63 -11.15
CA LEU A 211 3.23 -12.40 -10.01
C LEU A 211 1.78 -12.28 -10.52
N GLU A 212 0.94 -13.29 -10.27
CA GLU A 212 -0.46 -13.32 -10.67
C GLU A 212 -1.20 -12.02 -10.29
N ARG A 213 -2.11 -11.56 -11.16
CA ARG A 213 -2.68 -10.19 -11.14
C ARG A 213 -3.22 -9.71 -9.78
N LYS A 214 -3.70 -10.60 -8.90
CA LYS A 214 -4.24 -10.24 -7.58
C LYS A 214 -3.16 -10.06 -6.49
N SER A 215 -2.02 -10.75 -6.56
CA SER A 215 -0.88 -10.52 -5.66
C SER A 215 -0.03 -9.33 -6.12
N LEU A 216 -0.01 -9.08 -7.44
CA LEU A 216 0.83 -8.08 -8.09
C LEU A 216 0.65 -6.65 -7.57
N ALA A 217 -0.60 -6.18 -7.51
CA ALA A 217 -0.90 -4.79 -7.20
C ALA A 217 -0.50 -4.44 -5.75
N GLY A 218 -0.75 -5.35 -4.81
CA GLY A 218 -0.41 -5.16 -3.40
C GLY A 218 1.10 -5.15 -3.16
N GLN A 219 1.82 -6.12 -3.74
CA GLN A 219 3.27 -6.26 -3.57
C GLN A 219 4.04 -5.11 -4.23
N LEU A 220 3.62 -4.72 -5.44
CA LEU A 220 4.22 -3.58 -6.13
C LEU A 220 3.93 -2.26 -5.41
N ALA A 221 2.70 -2.07 -4.92
CA ALA A 221 2.36 -0.88 -4.13
C ALA A 221 3.18 -0.82 -2.84
N LEU A 222 3.36 -1.95 -2.14
CA LEU A 222 4.19 -2.04 -0.94
C LEU A 222 5.66 -1.70 -1.24
N ALA A 223 6.23 -2.28 -2.29
CA ALA A 223 7.59 -1.99 -2.74
C ALA A 223 7.78 -0.49 -3.05
N ARG A 224 6.84 0.10 -3.80
CA ARG A 224 6.84 1.53 -4.16
C ARG A 224 6.73 2.44 -2.95
N LEU A 225 5.77 2.16 -2.07
CA LEU A 225 5.59 2.94 -0.85
C LEU A 225 6.87 2.88 -0.02
N SER A 226 7.44 1.68 0.20
CA SER A 226 8.71 1.46 0.92
C SER A 226 9.86 2.31 0.41
N GLY A 227 9.89 2.49 -0.90
CA GLY A 227 10.89 3.30 -1.58
C GLY A 227 10.63 4.79 -1.46
N VAL A 228 9.38 5.25 -1.53
CA VAL A 228 9.05 6.68 -1.44
C VAL A 228 9.37 7.20 -0.04
N LEU A 229 8.80 6.60 1.01
CA LEU A 229 8.95 7.15 2.35
C LEU A 229 10.33 6.87 2.93
N GLY A 230 10.90 5.70 2.68
CA GLY A 230 12.27 5.32 3.03
C GLY A 230 12.55 5.15 4.54
N ALA A 231 12.07 6.06 5.39
CA ALA A 231 12.33 6.13 6.82
C ALA A 231 11.11 5.69 7.66
N GLN A 232 11.38 4.99 8.76
CA GLN A 232 10.35 4.50 9.68
C GLN A 232 9.54 5.63 10.33
N SER A 233 10.21 6.73 10.70
CA SER A 233 9.59 7.90 11.31
C SER A 233 8.59 8.61 10.38
N ALA A 234 8.71 8.45 9.05
CA ALA A 234 7.71 8.97 8.11
C ALA A 234 6.40 8.18 8.20
N VAL A 235 6.49 6.86 8.36
CA VAL A 235 5.34 5.95 8.45
C VAL A 235 4.54 6.21 9.74
N GLU A 236 5.24 6.50 10.84
CA GLU A 236 4.62 6.83 12.13
C GLU A 236 3.87 8.17 12.08
N ARG A 237 4.42 9.18 11.42
CA ARG A 237 3.75 10.47 11.19
C ARG A 237 2.52 10.39 10.29
N LEU A 238 2.41 9.35 9.46
CA LEU A 238 1.31 9.14 8.53
C LEU A 238 0.11 8.40 9.14
N GLY A 239 0.10 8.15 10.45
CA GLY A 239 -1.03 7.50 11.13
C GLY A 239 -1.22 6.03 10.71
N CYS A 240 -0.17 5.38 10.19
CA CYS A 240 -0.25 3.98 9.75
C CYS A 240 -0.65 3.05 10.90
N SER A 241 -1.46 2.02 10.62
CA SER A 241 -1.77 0.99 11.62
C SER A 241 -0.50 0.26 12.11
N ARG A 242 -0.51 -0.23 13.36
CA ARG A 242 0.62 -0.99 13.94
C ARG A 242 1.04 -2.19 13.08
N ARG A 243 0.07 -2.85 12.44
CA ARG A 243 0.34 -3.96 11.50
C ARG A 243 1.16 -3.48 10.31
N ARG A 244 0.74 -2.38 9.67
CA ARG A 244 1.42 -1.80 8.50
C ARG A 244 2.80 -1.24 8.85
N GLN A 245 2.94 -0.62 10.03
CA GLN A 245 4.25 -0.20 10.55
C GLN A 245 5.21 -1.39 10.69
N ARG A 246 4.77 -2.51 11.27
CA ARG A 246 5.61 -3.72 11.40
C ARG A 246 5.98 -4.32 10.05
N GLN A 247 5.02 -4.43 9.13
CA GLN A 247 5.26 -4.90 7.77
C GLN A 247 6.36 -4.08 7.08
N TRP A 248 6.27 -2.76 7.22
CA TRP A 248 7.29 -1.85 6.71
C TRP A 248 8.65 -2.03 7.35
N GLN A 249 8.70 -2.09 8.68
CA GLN A 249 9.94 -2.25 9.45
C GLN A 249 10.70 -3.49 8.99
N ARG A 250 10.00 -4.62 8.80
CA ARG A 250 10.60 -5.86 8.30
C ARG A 250 11.15 -5.71 6.89
N LEU A 251 10.36 -5.14 5.97
CA LEU A 251 10.80 -4.94 4.58
C LEU A 251 12.05 -4.06 4.50
N ASN A 252 12.06 -2.95 5.25
CA ASN A 252 13.20 -2.04 5.31
C ASN A 252 14.42 -2.68 5.99
N HIS A 253 14.22 -3.44 7.07
CA HIS A 253 15.28 -4.19 7.75
C HIS A 253 15.96 -5.14 6.76
N TRP A 254 15.20 -5.98 6.07
CA TRP A 254 15.74 -6.95 5.12
C TRP A 254 16.38 -6.30 3.91
N ARG A 255 15.87 -5.17 3.44
CA ARG A 255 16.52 -4.35 2.42
C ARG A 255 17.93 -3.91 2.86
N GLN A 256 18.09 -3.51 4.12
CA GLN A 256 19.39 -3.09 4.66
C GLN A 256 20.33 -4.28 4.90
N VAL A 257 19.83 -5.38 5.47
CA VAL A 257 20.61 -6.60 5.69
C VAL A 257 21.13 -7.16 4.36
N TRP A 258 20.28 -7.25 3.35
CA TRP A 258 20.70 -7.67 2.01
C TRP A 258 21.75 -6.73 1.43
N ALA A 259 21.58 -5.42 1.65
CA ALA A 259 22.50 -4.43 1.15
C ALA A 259 23.90 -4.52 1.76
N ALA A 260 23.99 -4.94 3.02
CA ALA A 260 25.26 -5.14 3.74
C ALA A 260 25.93 -6.49 3.44
N SER A 261 25.13 -7.51 3.10
CA SER A 261 25.62 -8.90 3.04
C SER A 261 26.24 -9.31 1.69
N MET A 262 26.50 -8.36 0.77
CA MET A 262 27.09 -8.62 -0.56
C MET A 262 26.45 -9.83 -1.29
N ALA A 263 25.12 -9.99 -1.16
CA ALA A 263 24.31 -11.06 -1.74
C ALA A 263 24.43 -12.48 -1.13
N ARG A 264 25.00 -12.66 0.07
CA ARG A 264 24.94 -13.95 0.79
C ARG A 264 24.46 -13.80 2.23
N LEU A 265 23.27 -14.32 2.50
CA LEU A 265 22.68 -14.42 3.84
C LEU A 265 23.16 -15.71 4.53
N THR A 266 23.39 -15.64 5.84
CA THR A 266 23.63 -16.84 6.68
C THR A 266 22.38 -17.72 6.75
N GLU A 267 22.51 -18.98 7.18
CA GLU A 267 21.35 -19.87 7.36
C GLU A 267 20.28 -19.27 8.29
N ASP A 268 20.70 -18.74 9.45
CA ASP A 268 19.82 -18.04 10.39
C ASP A 268 19.09 -16.85 9.73
N GLN A 269 19.80 -16.07 8.91
CA GLN A 269 19.23 -14.93 8.20
C GLN A 269 18.22 -15.39 7.14
N GLN A 270 18.49 -16.47 6.41
CA GLN A 270 17.54 -17.00 5.42
C GLN A 270 16.25 -17.47 6.08
N VAL A 271 16.34 -18.20 7.20
CA VAL A 271 15.15 -18.65 7.95
C VAL A 271 14.37 -17.45 8.50
N GLN A 272 15.06 -16.47 9.10
CA GLN A 272 14.40 -15.30 9.67
C GLN A 272 13.75 -14.41 8.59
N LEU A 273 14.35 -14.32 7.40
CA LEU A 273 13.79 -13.59 6.24
C LEU A 273 12.41 -14.13 5.88
N HIS A 274 12.28 -15.46 5.76
CA HIS A 274 11.02 -16.10 5.39
C HIS A 274 9.97 -16.04 6.50
N LEU A 275 10.37 -16.07 7.76
CA LEU A 275 9.48 -15.84 8.90
C LEU A 275 8.96 -14.39 8.96
N ASP A 276 9.81 -13.42 8.62
CA ASP A 276 9.44 -12.01 8.66
C ASP A 276 8.58 -11.59 7.46
N LEU A 277 8.91 -12.09 6.27
CA LEU A 277 8.33 -11.71 4.98
C LEU A 277 7.48 -12.81 4.34
N THR A 278 6.80 -13.61 5.16
CA THR A 278 5.97 -14.74 4.70
C THR A 278 5.02 -14.36 3.56
N THR A 279 4.37 -13.19 3.63
CA THR A 279 3.48 -12.70 2.58
C THR A 279 4.11 -11.63 1.68
N ASP A 280 5.28 -11.12 2.03
CA ASP A 280 5.82 -9.85 1.53
C ASP A 280 7.20 -10.00 0.87
N LEU A 281 7.71 -11.22 0.76
CA LEU A 281 8.93 -11.53 0.03
C LEU A 281 8.91 -10.95 -1.40
N PRO A 282 7.80 -11.04 -2.18
CA PRO A 282 7.77 -10.46 -3.52
C PRO A 282 8.05 -8.94 -3.54
N ALA A 283 7.58 -8.19 -2.55
CA ALA A 283 7.89 -6.77 -2.44
C ALA A 283 9.39 -6.51 -2.22
N LEU A 284 10.06 -7.33 -1.41
CA LEU A 284 11.52 -7.23 -1.22
C LEU A 284 12.26 -7.51 -2.54
N LEU A 285 11.91 -8.60 -3.23
CA LEU A 285 12.56 -8.98 -4.49
C LEU A 285 12.42 -7.88 -5.55
N LEU A 286 11.24 -7.27 -5.67
CA LEU A 286 11.02 -6.10 -6.54
C LEU A 286 11.94 -4.94 -6.21
N VAL A 287 12.12 -4.61 -4.93
CA VAL A 287 13.03 -3.55 -4.48
C VAL A 287 14.48 -3.90 -4.82
N LEU A 288 14.91 -5.14 -4.59
CA LEU A 288 16.29 -5.58 -4.86
C LEU A 288 16.61 -5.57 -6.36
N LEU A 289 15.67 -6.02 -7.21
CA LEU A 289 15.77 -5.93 -8.67
C LEU A 289 15.91 -4.48 -9.12
N ALA A 290 15.05 -3.59 -8.60
CA ALA A 290 15.11 -2.17 -8.92
C ALA A 290 16.41 -1.49 -8.41
N GLN A 291 17.14 -2.13 -7.47
CA GLN A 291 18.47 -1.70 -7.02
C GLN A 291 19.62 -2.33 -7.81
N ASN A 292 19.34 -3.19 -8.79
CA ASN A 292 20.34 -4.06 -9.43
C ASN A 292 21.15 -4.88 -8.42
N ARG A 293 20.54 -5.26 -7.28
CA ARG A 293 21.16 -6.10 -6.23
C ARG A 293 20.79 -7.57 -6.34
N LEU A 294 19.88 -7.89 -7.25
CA LEU A 294 19.39 -9.23 -7.54
C LEU A 294 19.11 -9.29 -9.04
N SER A 295 19.48 -10.39 -9.70
CA SER A 295 19.12 -10.62 -11.10
C SER A 295 17.67 -11.09 -11.23
N LEU A 296 17.09 -10.92 -12.42
CA LEU A 296 15.72 -11.36 -12.70
C LEU A 296 15.57 -12.89 -12.51
N GLU A 297 16.58 -13.66 -12.90
CA GLU A 297 16.55 -15.12 -12.78
C GLU A 297 16.65 -15.60 -11.33
N GLU A 298 17.49 -14.96 -10.51
CA GLU A 298 17.51 -15.24 -9.06
C GLU A 298 16.15 -14.88 -8.44
N ALA A 299 15.58 -13.72 -8.77
CA ALA A 299 14.28 -13.33 -8.24
C ALA A 299 13.17 -14.33 -8.60
N LYS A 300 13.14 -14.83 -9.84
CA LYS A 300 12.20 -15.88 -10.27
C LYS A 300 12.40 -17.17 -9.48
N MET A 301 13.65 -17.58 -9.25
CA MET A 301 13.95 -18.77 -8.46
C MET A 301 13.41 -18.66 -7.03
N TRP A 302 13.63 -17.51 -6.38
CA TRP A 302 13.09 -17.24 -5.04
C TRP A 302 11.56 -17.26 -5.02
N LEU A 303 10.92 -16.69 -6.04
CA LEU A 303 9.45 -16.68 -6.16
C LEU A 303 8.89 -18.08 -6.40
N TYR A 304 9.52 -18.87 -7.27
CA TYR A 304 9.09 -20.24 -7.54
C TYR A 304 9.08 -21.08 -6.26
N ARG A 305 10.16 -21.01 -5.48
CA ARG A 305 10.26 -21.69 -4.19
C ARG A 305 9.27 -21.15 -3.16
N TRP A 306 9.07 -19.83 -3.13
CA TRP A 306 8.10 -19.20 -2.24
C TRP A 306 6.64 -19.56 -2.55
N GLN A 307 6.32 -19.80 -3.83
CA GLN A 307 4.99 -20.23 -4.25
C GLN A 307 4.69 -21.69 -3.88
N ASP A 308 5.71 -22.53 -3.73
CA ASP A 308 5.57 -23.91 -3.29
C ASP A 308 5.40 -23.99 -1.77
N PRO A 309 4.20 -24.33 -1.24
CA PRO A 309 3.98 -24.43 0.21
C PRO A 309 4.78 -25.56 0.88
N ALA A 310 5.32 -26.51 0.11
CA ALA A 310 6.14 -27.61 0.60
C ALA A 310 7.64 -27.24 0.73
N ASP A 311 8.08 -26.10 0.19
CA ASP A 311 9.47 -25.66 0.34
C ASP A 311 9.75 -25.27 1.81
N SER A 312 10.53 -26.10 2.50
CA SER A 312 10.77 -25.97 3.93
C SER A 312 11.61 -24.74 4.29
N LEU A 313 12.40 -24.20 3.36
CA LEU A 313 13.15 -22.96 3.59
C LEU A 313 12.24 -21.74 3.46
N CYS A 314 11.39 -21.72 2.43
CA CYS A 314 10.49 -20.61 2.16
C CYS A 314 9.30 -20.55 3.13
N HIS A 315 8.88 -21.71 3.65
CA HIS A 315 7.82 -21.87 4.63
C HIS A 315 8.33 -22.59 5.88
N PRO A 316 9.27 -21.97 6.63
CA PRO A 316 9.97 -22.62 7.72
C PRO A 316 9.01 -22.94 8.87
N HIS A 317 8.86 -24.23 9.15
CA HIS A 317 8.02 -24.75 10.21
C HIS A 317 8.75 -25.84 11.02
N CYS A 318 8.34 -26.01 12.27
CA CYS A 318 8.77 -27.15 13.07
C CYS A 318 7.98 -28.38 12.59
N PRO A 319 8.62 -29.49 12.22
CA PRO A 319 7.94 -30.66 11.67
C PRO A 319 7.04 -31.37 12.70
N LEU A 320 7.32 -31.20 14.00
CA LEU A 320 6.48 -31.69 15.08
C LEU A 320 5.83 -30.55 15.86
N SER A 321 4.58 -30.76 16.29
CA SER A 321 3.89 -29.79 17.13
C SER A 321 4.50 -29.71 18.53
N GLY A 322 4.37 -28.55 19.19
CA GLY A 322 4.86 -28.39 20.56
C GLY A 322 4.23 -29.39 21.53
N HIS A 323 2.98 -29.82 21.31
CA HIS A 323 2.33 -30.84 22.12
C HIS A 323 2.99 -32.21 21.95
N ARG A 324 3.25 -32.63 20.70
CA ARG A 324 3.90 -33.91 20.40
C ARG A 324 5.31 -33.97 20.98
N LEU A 325 6.06 -32.87 20.92
CA LEU A 325 7.38 -32.77 21.56
C LEU A 325 7.30 -32.85 23.09
N GLN A 326 6.27 -32.28 23.72
CA GLN A 326 6.05 -32.39 25.16
C GLN A 326 5.75 -33.83 25.57
N GLU A 327 4.86 -34.50 24.85
CA GLU A 327 4.51 -35.91 25.10
C GLU A 327 5.72 -36.84 24.94
N ALA A 328 6.41 -36.74 23.79
CA ALA A 328 7.48 -37.67 23.43
C ALA A 328 8.78 -37.47 24.22
N LEU A 329 9.04 -36.25 24.70
CA LEU A 329 10.27 -35.88 25.42
C LEU A 329 10.03 -35.53 26.89
N SER A 330 8.79 -35.69 27.39
CA SER A 330 8.39 -35.32 28.75
C SER A 330 8.77 -33.88 29.13
N LEU A 331 8.62 -32.95 28.19
CA LEU A 331 8.93 -31.53 28.41
C LEU A 331 7.71 -30.76 28.88
N SER A 332 7.92 -29.71 29.68
CA SER A 332 6.89 -28.73 30.02
C SER A 332 6.97 -27.49 29.12
N PRO A 333 5.85 -26.72 28.96
CA PRO A 333 5.87 -25.43 28.29
C PRO A 333 6.94 -24.51 28.89
N SER A 334 7.95 -24.16 28.09
CA SER A 334 9.11 -23.42 28.58
C SER A 334 9.84 -22.69 27.43
N PRO A 335 10.65 -21.66 27.73
CA PRO A 335 11.55 -21.06 26.73
C PRO A 335 12.47 -22.09 26.07
N ARG A 336 12.84 -23.15 26.79
CA ARG A 336 13.65 -24.26 26.28
C ARG A 336 12.92 -25.06 25.19
N LEU A 337 11.63 -25.35 25.38
CA LEU A 337 10.79 -25.95 24.34
C LEU A 337 10.70 -25.04 23.10
N GLY A 338 10.55 -23.73 23.31
CA GLY A 338 10.56 -22.75 22.20
C GLY A 338 11.88 -22.75 21.42
N ALA A 339 13.01 -22.81 22.11
CA ALA A 339 14.34 -22.91 21.49
C ALA A 339 14.53 -24.23 20.72
N LEU A 340 14.06 -25.36 21.27
CA LEU A 340 14.06 -26.65 20.58
C LEU A 340 13.22 -26.59 19.28
N MET A 341 12.03 -26.01 19.33
CA MET A 341 11.18 -25.85 18.15
C MET A 341 11.81 -24.92 17.10
N ALA A 342 12.59 -23.93 17.52
CA ALA A 342 13.35 -23.06 16.62
C ALA A 342 14.51 -23.83 15.95
N PHE A 343 15.24 -24.65 16.72
CA PHE A 343 16.28 -25.55 16.19
C PHE A 343 15.72 -26.54 15.17
N LEU A 344 14.66 -27.28 15.51
CA LEU A 344 14.07 -28.27 14.59
C LEU A 344 13.52 -27.62 13.32
N ARG A 345 12.95 -26.42 13.43
CA ARG A 345 12.55 -25.62 12.26
C ARG A 345 13.73 -25.28 11.37
N HIS A 346 14.84 -24.85 11.97
CA HIS A 346 16.05 -24.51 11.24
C HIS A 346 16.59 -25.73 10.49
N GLU A 347 16.73 -26.88 11.16
CA GLU A 347 17.20 -28.11 10.51
C GLU A 347 16.24 -28.60 9.41
N ASN A 348 14.92 -28.48 9.62
CA ASN A 348 13.93 -28.79 8.60
C ASN A 348 14.05 -27.86 7.37
N ALA A 349 14.30 -26.57 7.59
CA ALA A 349 14.41 -25.57 6.53
C ALA A 349 15.55 -25.87 5.54
N PHE A 350 16.59 -26.57 5.99
CA PHE A 350 17.73 -26.98 5.15
C PHE A 350 17.70 -28.47 4.78
N GLY A 351 16.58 -29.17 5.01
CA GLY A 351 16.42 -30.58 4.65
C GLY A 351 17.32 -31.54 5.43
N ARG A 352 17.81 -31.12 6.60
CA ARG A 352 18.68 -31.95 7.47
C ARG A 352 17.88 -32.91 8.36
N LEU A 353 16.55 -32.76 8.39
CA LEU A 353 15.64 -33.69 9.05
C LEU A 353 14.91 -34.53 8.01
N ALA A 354 14.76 -35.82 8.30
CA ALA A 354 13.81 -36.67 7.60
C ALA A 354 12.39 -36.28 8.03
N ALA A 355 11.77 -35.32 7.33
CA ALA A 355 10.50 -34.71 7.72
C ALA A 355 9.33 -35.70 7.89
N HIS A 356 9.43 -36.88 7.29
CA HIS A 356 8.43 -37.96 7.37
C HIS A 356 8.75 -39.05 8.41
N ASP A 357 9.90 -38.96 9.08
CA ASP A 357 10.34 -39.91 10.11
C ASP A 357 10.35 -39.23 11.48
N GLU A 358 9.25 -39.42 12.22
CA GLU A 358 9.09 -38.89 13.57
C GLU A 358 10.19 -39.40 14.53
N ALA A 359 10.68 -40.63 14.36
CA ALA A 359 11.71 -41.18 15.22
C ALA A 359 13.05 -40.45 15.02
N SER A 360 13.44 -40.24 13.76
CA SER A 360 14.64 -39.47 13.40
C SER A 360 14.59 -38.04 13.95
N ILE A 361 13.44 -37.36 13.82
CA ILE A 361 13.25 -35.99 14.34
C ILE A 361 13.39 -35.96 15.87
N LEU A 362 12.80 -36.94 16.58
CA LEU A 362 12.90 -37.03 18.03
C LEU A 362 14.32 -37.33 18.50
N ASP A 363 15.09 -38.11 17.74
CA ASP A 363 16.50 -38.37 18.06
C ASP A 363 17.35 -37.11 17.90
N SER A 364 17.18 -36.34 16.83
CA SER A 364 17.80 -35.02 16.69
C SER A 364 17.41 -34.07 17.84
N ALA A 365 16.15 -34.10 18.28
CA ALA A 365 15.68 -33.30 19.40
C ALA A 365 16.36 -33.70 20.73
N ARG A 366 16.52 -35.01 20.99
CA ARG A 366 17.23 -35.52 22.17
C ARG A 366 18.70 -35.13 22.17
N GLN A 367 19.37 -35.25 21.03
CA GLN A 367 20.77 -34.86 20.88
C GLN A 367 20.98 -33.37 21.17
N TRP A 368 20.12 -32.52 20.61
CA TRP A 368 20.17 -31.09 20.90
C TRP A 368 19.92 -30.77 22.38
N LEU A 369 18.95 -31.43 23.01
CA LEU A 369 18.66 -31.25 24.44
C LEU A 369 19.83 -31.63 25.32
N GLN A 370 20.57 -32.69 24.97
CA GLN A 370 21.76 -33.13 25.66
C GLN A 370 22.90 -32.10 25.52
N GLN A 371 23.20 -31.68 24.29
CA GLN A 371 24.21 -30.64 24.01
C GLN A 371 23.90 -29.32 24.74
N ALA A 372 22.62 -28.91 24.77
CA ALA A 372 22.18 -27.72 25.49
C ALA A 372 22.27 -27.86 27.02
N ALA A 373 22.17 -29.08 27.56
CA ALA A 373 22.37 -29.36 28.98
C ALA A 373 23.86 -29.32 29.37
N ASP A 374 24.73 -29.76 28.47
CA ASP A 374 26.18 -29.77 28.65
C ASP A 374 26.78 -28.35 28.48
N SER A 375 26.17 -27.51 27.64
CA SER A 375 26.62 -26.15 27.33
C SER A 375 26.08 -25.08 28.30
N ARG A 376 26.02 -25.31 29.62
CA ARG A 376 25.49 -24.32 30.61
C ARG A 376 26.29 -23.01 30.64
N GLN A 377 26.07 -22.13 29.66
CA GLN A 377 26.18 -20.68 29.65
C GLN A 377 25.58 -20.18 28.32
N MET A 378 24.30 -19.82 28.32
CA MET A 378 23.70 -18.99 27.27
C MET A 378 22.99 -17.81 27.94
N PRO A 379 23.08 -16.59 27.36
CA PRO A 379 22.95 -15.35 28.09
C PRO A 379 21.49 -15.07 28.47
N GLY A 380 21.25 -14.92 29.77
CA GLY A 380 20.05 -14.30 30.29
C GLY A 380 19.98 -12.85 29.81
N ARG A 381 18.79 -12.44 29.33
CA ARG A 381 18.41 -11.04 29.16
C ARG A 381 18.89 -10.21 30.34
N LYS A 382 19.80 -9.25 30.12
CA LYS A 382 20.03 -8.16 31.07
C LYS A 382 18.71 -7.43 31.27
N LYS A 383 18.21 -7.40 32.50
CA LYS A 383 17.21 -6.42 32.95
C LYS A 383 17.80 -5.02 32.69
N PRO A 384 16.99 -4.02 32.29
CA PRO A 384 17.46 -2.65 32.33
C PRO A 384 17.60 -2.26 33.80
N GLU A 385 18.81 -1.96 34.22
CA GLU A 385 19.04 -1.28 35.50
C GLU A 385 18.43 0.11 35.43
N SER A 386 17.56 0.37 36.39
CA SER A 386 17.06 1.69 36.75
C SER A 386 18.20 2.55 37.27
N SER A 387 18.50 3.64 36.57
CA SER A 387 19.04 4.89 37.13
C SER A 387 18.70 6.02 36.18
#